data_AF-A0A920MWQ9-F1
#
_entry.id   AF-A0A920MWQ9-F1
#
_cell.length_a   1.000
_cell.length_b   1.000
_cell.length_c   1.000
_cell.angle_alpha   90.00
_cell.angle_beta   90.00
_cell.angle_gamma   90.00
#
_symmetry.space_group_name_H-M   'P 1'
#
loop_
_entity.id
_entity.type
_entity.pdbx_description
1 polymer ?
#
loop_
_entity_poly.entity_id
_entity_poly.type
_entity_poly.pdbx_seq_one_letter_code
_entity_poly.pdbx_strand_id
1 'polypeptide(L)' 'MLLLMGPLRKGKHVGKWGITLEKCRKLEIKSVNQDNEPVDIAHNPPLPINVDGEPCLQTQRVLSFIRNNFG' A
#
# COMPACT_ATOMS: atom_id res chain seq x y z
N MET A 1 -13.93 2.33 -12.95
CA MET A 1 -12.85 3.34 -13.06
C MET A 1 -13.36 4.78 -13.12
N LEU A 2 -14.41 5.09 -13.92
CA LEU A 2 -14.93 6.47 -14.07
C LEU A 2 -15.33 7.16 -12.75
N LEU A 3 -15.93 6.42 -11.81
CA LEU A 3 -16.40 6.97 -10.53
C LEU A 3 -15.27 7.34 -9.56
N LEU A 4 -14.05 6.80 -9.72
CA LEU A 4 -12.91 7.05 -8.84
C LEU A 4 -12.11 8.29 -9.25
N MET A 5 -11.85 8.46 -10.55
CA MET A 5 -10.90 9.45 -11.05
C MET A 5 -11.34 10.90 -10.76
N GLY A 6 -12.64 11.19 -10.85
CA GLY A 6 -13.19 12.52 -10.54
C GLY A 6 -12.95 12.95 -9.08
N PRO A 7 -13.36 12.14 -8.08
CA PRO A 7 -13.05 12.37 -6.68
C PRO A 7 -11.55 12.36 -6.36
N LEU A 8 -10.76 11.49 -7.00
CA LEU A 8 -9.30 11.43 -6.82
C LEU A 8 -8.66 12.77 -7.18
N ARG A 9 -8.96 13.29 -8.39
CA ARG A 9 -8.48 14.60 -8.88
C ARG A 9 -8.85 15.77 -7.96
N LYS A 10 -9.99 15.67 -7.26
CA LYS A 10 -10.49 16.71 -6.33
C LYS A 10 -10.05 16.49 -4.87
N GLY A 11 -9.27 15.44 -4.58
CA GLY A 11 -8.90 15.09 -3.21
C GLY A 11 -10.05 14.60 -2.31
N LYS A 12 -11.20 14.22 -2.89
CA LYS A 12 -12.43 13.79 -2.17
C LYS A 12 -12.65 12.27 -2.22
N HIS A 13 -11.57 11.51 -2.30
CA HIS A 13 -11.58 10.05 -2.46
C HIS A 13 -11.45 9.30 -1.12
N VAL A 14 -10.81 9.90 -0.11
CA VAL A 14 -10.70 9.33 1.24
C VAL A 14 -12.09 9.13 1.84
N GLY A 15 -12.33 7.97 2.46
CA GLY A 15 -13.61 7.57 3.06
C GLY A 15 -14.61 6.95 2.09
N LYS A 16 -14.25 6.74 0.81
CA LYS A 16 -15.10 6.11 -0.20
C LYS A 16 -14.48 4.80 -0.68
N TRP A 17 -15.31 3.80 -0.97
CA TRP A 17 -14.86 2.52 -1.55
C TRP A 17 -13.73 1.83 -0.77
N GLY A 18 -13.72 1.96 0.56
CA GLY A 18 -12.68 1.39 1.41
C GLY A 18 -11.33 2.11 1.38
N ILE A 19 -11.22 3.27 0.71
CA ILE A 19 -10.00 4.07 0.71
C ILE A 19 -9.87 4.82 2.03
N THR A 20 -8.85 4.49 2.79
CA THR A 20 -8.51 5.14 4.06
C THR A 20 -7.19 5.90 3.95
N LEU A 21 -6.96 6.82 4.89
CA LEU A 21 -5.71 7.54 5.04
C LEU A 21 -5.37 7.58 6.53
N GLU A 22 -4.27 6.94 6.90
CA GLU A 22 -3.80 6.92 8.29
C GLU A 22 -2.35 7.39 8.36
N LYS A 23 -2.05 8.21 9.38
CA LYS A 23 -0.68 8.60 9.69
C LYS A 23 0.05 7.39 10.27
N CYS A 24 1.08 6.91 9.59
CA CYS A 24 1.89 5.78 10.06
C CYS A 24 3.39 6.09 9.98
N ARG A 25 4.18 5.40 10.81
CA ARG A 25 5.65 5.37 10.73
C ARG A 25 6.18 4.04 10.20
N LYS A 26 5.36 3.00 10.23
CA LYS A 26 5.66 1.65 9.76
C LYS A 26 4.45 1.12 9.02
N LEU A 27 4.66 0.52 7.87
CA LEU A 27 3.66 -0.14 7.05
C LEU A 27 4.15 -1.55 6.73
N GLU A 28 3.31 -2.56 6.97
CA GLU A 28 3.60 -3.95 6.63
C GLU A 28 2.58 -4.41 5.59
N ILE A 29 3.09 -5.00 4.50
CA ILE A 29 2.30 -5.50 3.39
C ILE A 29 2.55 -7.01 3.29
N LYS A 30 1.51 -7.79 3.60
CA LYS A 30 1.52 -9.25 3.55
C LYS A 30 0.55 -9.78 2.49
N SER A 31 0.78 -11.01 2.05
CA SER A 31 -0.20 -11.78 1.29
C SER A 31 -1.35 -12.19 2.22
N VAL A 32 -2.53 -12.41 1.65
CA VAL A 32 -3.67 -13.01 2.38
C VAL A 32 -3.96 -14.41 1.86
N ASN A 33 -4.44 -15.29 2.75
CA ASN A 33 -4.91 -16.63 2.39
C ASN A 33 -6.38 -16.62 1.89
N GLN A 34 -6.95 -17.81 1.67
CA GLN A 34 -8.35 -17.95 1.22
C GLN A 34 -9.37 -17.45 2.25
N ASP A 35 -9.01 -17.46 3.52
CA ASP A 35 -9.81 -16.97 4.64
C ASP A 35 -9.61 -15.46 4.89
N ASN A 36 -8.88 -14.78 3.99
CA ASN A 36 -8.57 -13.35 4.05
C ASN A 36 -7.70 -12.95 5.26
N GLU A 37 -6.91 -13.88 5.77
CA GLU A 37 -5.99 -13.67 6.88
C GLU A 37 -4.57 -13.37 6.37
N PRO A 38 -3.83 -12.42 6.97
CA PRO A 38 -2.45 -12.16 6.62
C PRO A 38 -1.56 -13.37 6.94
N VAL A 39 -0.79 -13.83 5.96
CA VAL A 39 0.17 -14.94 6.11
C VAL A 39 1.58 -14.48 5.82
N ASP A 40 2.60 -15.22 6.29
CA ASP A 40 4.02 -14.94 6.03
C ASP A 40 4.58 -15.65 4.78
N ILE A 41 3.68 -16.04 3.86
CA ILE A 41 4.02 -16.74 2.61
C ILE A 41 4.01 -15.77 1.43
N ALA A 42 5.05 -15.82 0.60
CA ALA A 42 5.12 -15.04 -0.64
C ALA A 42 4.05 -15.52 -1.64
N HIS A 43 3.39 -14.57 -2.32
CA HIS A 43 2.41 -14.88 -3.35
C HIS A 43 3.10 -15.38 -4.64
N ASN A 44 2.46 -16.30 -5.35
CA ASN A 44 2.89 -16.78 -6.67
C ASN A 44 1.76 -16.55 -7.69
N PRO A 45 1.93 -15.71 -8.74
CA PRO A 45 3.16 -14.96 -9.08
C PRO A 45 3.45 -13.82 -8.09
N PRO A 46 4.70 -13.31 -8.00
CA PRO A 46 5.02 -12.22 -7.09
C PRO A 46 4.14 -10.98 -7.33
N LEU A 47 3.71 -10.32 -6.25
CA LEU A 47 2.92 -9.09 -6.34
C LEU A 47 3.85 -7.88 -6.26
N PRO A 48 4.07 -7.14 -7.37
CA PRO A 48 4.94 -5.97 -7.36
C PRO A 48 4.27 -4.81 -6.60
N ILE A 49 5.11 -4.01 -5.96
CA ILE A 49 4.72 -2.76 -5.29
C ILE A 49 5.43 -1.64 -6.04
N ASN A 50 4.64 -0.71 -6.56
CA ASN A 50 5.18 0.45 -7.26
C ASN A 50 5.60 1.53 -6.25
N VAL A 51 6.81 2.04 -6.42
CA VAL A 51 7.38 3.17 -5.67
C VAL A 51 7.70 4.26 -6.70
N ASP A 52 7.11 5.44 -6.53
CA ASP A 52 7.29 6.59 -7.43
C ASP A 52 7.02 6.29 -8.92
N GLY A 53 6.11 5.36 -9.20
CA GLY A 53 5.71 4.96 -10.55
C GLY A 53 6.47 3.75 -11.11
N GLU A 54 7.52 3.29 -10.44
CA GLU A 54 8.35 2.15 -10.87
C GLU A 54 8.13 0.91 -9.98
N PRO A 55 8.10 -0.31 -10.54
CA PRO A 55 7.99 -1.54 -9.76
C PRO A 55 9.32 -1.90 -9.09
N CYS A 56 9.53 -1.36 -7.88
CA CYS A 56 10.81 -1.50 -7.16
C CYS A 56 10.79 -2.59 -6.08
N LEU A 57 9.61 -3.00 -5.62
CA LEU A 57 9.45 -3.90 -4.46
C LEU A 57 8.45 -5.01 -4.80
N GLN A 58 8.38 -6.05 -3.97
CA GLN A 58 7.41 -7.15 -4.08
C GLN A 58 6.95 -7.61 -2.70
N THR A 59 5.70 -8.04 -2.53
CA THR A 59 5.23 -8.58 -1.25
C THR A 59 6.02 -9.84 -0.86
N GLN A 60 6.41 -10.03 0.40
CA GLN A 60 6.02 -9.27 1.59
C GLN A 60 7.06 -8.21 1.97
N ARG A 61 6.64 -7.04 2.42
CA ARG A 61 7.57 -5.95 2.78
C ARG A 61 7.11 -5.18 4.01
N VAL A 62 8.11 -4.72 4.76
CA VAL A 62 7.95 -3.76 5.83
C VAL A 62 8.63 -2.46 5.40
N LEU A 63 7.87 -1.38 5.33
CA LEU A 63 8.36 -0.04 5.09
C LEU A 63 8.39 0.72 6.41
N SER A 64 9.50 1.40 6.71
CA SER A 64 9.65 2.21 7.91
C SER A 64 10.13 3.60 7.54
N PHE A 65 9.47 4.62 8.09
CA PHE A 65 9.92 6.00 7.99
C PHE A 65 11.10 6.22 8.93
N ILE A 66 12.24 6.60 8.37
CA ILE A 66 13.44 6.97 9.10
C ILE A 66 13.58 8.48 9.02
N ARG A 67 13.53 9.17 10.18
CA ARG A 67 13.80 10.60 10.23
C ARG A 67 15.31 10.80 10.06
N ASN A 68 15.73 11.50 9.01
CA ASN A 68 17.11 11.92 8.86
C ASN A 68 17.47 12.94 9.96
N ASN A 69 18.49 12.65 10.75
CA ASN A 69 19.10 13.55 11.74
C ASN A 69 20.43 14.13 11.21
N PHE A 70 20.49 14.48 9.93
CA PHE A 70 21.60 15.30 9.45
C PHE A 70 21.28 16.75 9.82
N GLY A 71 21.96 17.24 10.85
CA GLY A 71 22.00 18.65 11.23
C GLY A 71 22.88 19.47 10.29
#